data_AF-A0A6L9IUR9-F1
#
_entry.id   AF-A0A6L9IUR9-F1
#
_cell.length_a   1.000
_cell.length_b   1.000
_cell.length_c   1.000
_cell.angle_alpha   90.00
_cell.angle_beta   90.00
_cell.angle_gamma   90.00
#
_symmetry.space_group_name_H-M   'P 1'
#
loop_
_entity.id
_entity.type
_entity.pdbx_description
1 polymer ?
#
loop_
_entity_poly.entity_id
_entity_poly.type
_entity_poly.pdbx_seq_one_letter_code
_entity_poly.pdbx_strand_id
1 'polypeptide(L)'
;MKGEPAMEHYDIIIIGTGAGGGTMAYALAPTGKRILILERGDYLPRERENWSTEAVFKQKRYQAHETWYYNGEPFRPEIHYWVGGNTKMFGAALFRLREADFGEIHHAGGTSPAWPLGYQHFAPYYTQAEHLYHAHGQRGIDPTEPPTDGPYPFDPLPHEPRVAELKADLERLGYAPFPLPMGIKLGEGTGEAPYLPSTFDGYPDLTESKADAHVIAIKPAVQHDNVTLRTNRMVWELKTSADGRTVTEVHARHNGETEIFRADTVIVAAGAANSAAIFLRSESDKHPNGLGNRSDLVGRNYVCHNNATFLAISKESNDSIFQKTLAITDWYGPSADWEYPMGLIQMLGKVDETLMAFEAPEPLDGMTYAEMAAHSLDFWLQSEDLPDPNNRITVTLPTDKSGGF
;
A
#
# COMPACT_ATOMS: atom_id res chain seq x y z
N MET A 1 -35.83 27.78 -21.37
CA MET A 1 -34.94 26.60 -21.41
C MET A 1 -33.59 27.02 -20.85
N LYS A 2 -33.29 26.67 -19.59
CA LYS A 2 -31.91 26.75 -19.10
C LYS A 2 -31.18 25.59 -19.78
N GLY A 3 -30.15 25.88 -20.56
CA GLY A 3 -29.35 24.83 -21.20
C GLY A 3 -28.80 23.88 -20.15
N GLU A 4 -28.80 22.59 -20.44
CA GLU A 4 -28.06 21.62 -19.63
C GLU A 4 -26.63 22.14 -19.41
N PRO A 5 -26.11 22.15 -18.18
CA PRO A 5 -24.72 22.50 -17.95
C PRO A 5 -23.86 21.56 -18.80
N ALA A 6 -23.00 22.12 -19.65
CA ALA A 6 -22.11 21.34 -20.49
C ALA A 6 -21.25 20.44 -19.59
N MET A 7 -21.39 19.12 -19.71
CA MET A 7 -20.60 18.19 -18.91
C MET A 7 -19.12 18.36 -19.25
N GLU A 8 -18.28 18.56 -18.22
CA GLU A 8 -16.85 18.78 -18.40
C GLU A 8 -16.18 17.53 -18.98
N HIS A 9 -15.49 17.69 -20.11
CA HIS A 9 -14.70 16.64 -20.76
C HIS A 9 -13.22 16.74 -20.38
N TYR A 10 -12.61 15.60 -20.06
CA TYR A 10 -11.19 15.46 -19.71
C TYR A 10 -10.49 14.54 -20.72
N ASP A 11 -9.18 14.68 -20.90
CA ASP A 11 -8.43 13.71 -21.70
C ASP A 11 -8.27 12.40 -20.90
N ILE A 12 -8.03 12.53 -19.59
CA ILE A 12 -7.75 11.40 -18.69
C ILE A 12 -8.48 11.61 -17.37
N ILE A 13 -9.18 10.57 -16.89
CA ILE A 13 -9.65 10.46 -15.50
C ILE A 13 -8.84 9.40 -14.78
N ILE A 14 -8.30 9.73 -13.60
CA ILE A 14 -7.63 8.81 -12.68
C ILE A 14 -8.50 8.66 -11.43
N ILE A 15 -8.83 7.43 -11.06
CA ILE A 15 -9.70 7.13 -9.92
C ILE A 15 -8.84 6.57 -8.79
N GLY A 16 -8.69 7.32 -7.71
CA GLY A 16 -7.87 6.99 -6.55
C GLY A 16 -6.48 7.64 -6.60
N THR A 17 -5.98 8.00 -5.42
CA THR A 17 -4.70 8.73 -5.25
C THR A 17 -3.63 7.92 -4.50
N GLY A 18 -3.86 6.61 -4.30
CA GLY A 18 -2.87 5.70 -3.71
C GLY A 18 -1.65 5.49 -4.61
N ALA A 19 -0.76 4.55 -4.24
CA ALA A 19 0.49 4.28 -4.95
C ALA A 19 0.34 4.22 -6.49
N GLY A 20 -0.64 3.48 -7.01
CA GLY A 20 -0.89 3.38 -8.45
C GLY A 20 -1.38 4.70 -9.08
N GLY A 21 -2.47 5.26 -8.55
CA GLY A 21 -3.11 6.45 -9.13
C GLY A 21 -2.28 7.72 -8.96
N GLY A 22 -1.61 7.88 -7.81
CA GLY A 22 -0.67 8.95 -7.55
C GLY A 22 0.52 8.91 -8.51
N THR A 23 1.21 7.77 -8.60
CA THR A 23 2.36 7.62 -9.53
C THR A 23 1.95 7.88 -10.98
N MET A 24 0.77 7.42 -11.37
CA MET A 24 0.22 7.68 -12.70
C MET A 24 -0.04 9.17 -12.93
N ALA A 25 -0.64 9.87 -11.95
CA ALA A 25 -0.85 11.31 -12.02
C ALA A 25 0.48 12.06 -12.15
N TYR A 26 1.50 11.68 -11.37
CA TYR A 26 2.84 12.25 -11.46
C TYR A 26 3.45 12.09 -12.86
N ALA A 27 3.38 10.88 -13.42
CA ALA A 27 3.95 10.59 -14.74
C ALA A 27 3.20 11.32 -15.88
N LEU A 28 1.89 11.50 -15.75
CA LEU A 28 1.04 12.10 -16.78
C LEU A 28 0.90 13.62 -16.67
N ALA A 29 1.07 14.22 -15.49
CA ALA A 29 0.90 15.65 -15.28
C ALA A 29 1.70 16.52 -16.27
N PRO A 30 2.98 16.21 -16.59
CA PRO A 30 3.78 17.02 -17.52
C PRO A 30 3.36 16.93 -19.00
N THR A 31 2.41 16.05 -19.36
CA THR A 31 2.02 15.82 -20.76
C THR A 31 1.16 16.94 -21.35
N GLY A 32 0.62 17.84 -20.52
CA GLY A 32 -0.32 18.89 -20.93
C GLY A 32 -1.75 18.38 -21.19
N LYS A 33 -2.01 17.08 -21.00
CA LYS A 33 -3.36 16.51 -21.06
C LYS A 33 -4.23 17.05 -19.93
N ARG A 34 -5.50 17.33 -20.20
CA ARG A 34 -6.47 17.74 -19.18
C ARG A 34 -6.83 16.53 -18.32
N ILE A 35 -6.30 16.49 -17.11
CA ILE A 35 -6.41 15.34 -16.21
C ILE A 35 -7.35 15.67 -15.05
N LEU A 36 -8.30 14.78 -14.77
CA LEU A 36 -9.10 14.80 -13.54
C LEU A 36 -8.71 13.62 -12.66
N ILE A 37 -8.41 13.90 -11.40
CA ILE A 37 -8.17 12.89 -10.37
C ILE A 37 -9.35 12.91 -9.41
N LEU A 38 -9.96 11.75 -9.18
CA LEU A 38 -11.10 11.58 -8.27
C LEU A 38 -10.65 10.75 -7.06
N GLU A 39 -10.70 11.35 -5.88
CA GLU A 39 -10.38 10.67 -4.61
C GLU A 39 -11.63 10.56 -3.75
N ARG A 40 -11.86 9.37 -3.18
CA ARG A 40 -12.98 9.09 -2.30
C ARG A 40 -12.84 9.85 -0.98
N GLY A 41 -11.63 9.91 -0.45
CA GLY A 41 -11.31 10.62 0.79
C GLY A 41 -10.96 12.10 0.60
N ASP A 42 -10.60 12.75 1.70
CA ASP A 42 -9.99 14.07 1.72
C ASP A 42 -8.48 14.00 2.01
N TYR A 43 -7.82 15.12 2.22
CA TYR A 43 -6.49 15.15 2.81
C TYR A 43 -6.53 14.70 4.26
N LEU A 44 -5.58 13.85 4.65
CA LEU A 44 -5.41 13.43 6.04
C LEU A 44 -5.07 14.66 6.91
N PRO A 45 -5.78 14.91 8.03
CA PRO A 45 -5.52 16.07 8.88
C PRO A 45 -4.16 15.97 9.56
N ARG A 46 -3.39 17.06 9.51
CA ARG A 46 -2.12 17.20 10.22
C ARG A 46 -2.40 17.59 11.66
N GLU A 47 -2.31 16.63 12.57
CA GLU A 47 -2.65 16.78 13.99
C GLU A 47 -1.77 15.89 14.87
N ARG A 48 -1.71 16.18 16.18
CA ARG A 48 -0.80 15.45 17.10
C ARG A 48 -1.14 13.96 17.19
N GLU A 49 -2.41 13.64 17.00
CA GLU A 49 -2.98 12.30 17.00
C GLU A 49 -2.37 11.42 15.89
N ASN A 50 -1.76 12.00 14.85
CA ASN A 50 -1.01 11.26 13.84
C ASN A 50 0.15 10.44 14.45
N TRP A 51 0.69 10.88 15.59
CA TRP A 51 1.77 10.20 16.32
C TRP A 51 1.29 9.56 17.63
N SER A 52 -0.02 9.41 17.82
CA SER A 52 -0.58 8.76 19.01
C SER A 52 -0.99 7.34 18.70
N THR A 53 -0.35 6.37 19.35
CA THR A 53 -0.70 4.95 19.26
C THR A 53 -2.16 4.70 19.64
N GLU A 54 -2.64 5.38 20.69
CA GLU A 54 -4.05 5.32 21.12
C GLU A 54 -4.99 5.77 19.99
N ALA A 55 -4.70 6.90 19.33
CA ALA A 55 -5.55 7.41 18.26
C ALA A 55 -5.47 6.55 16.98
N VAL A 56 -4.27 6.17 16.58
CA VAL A 56 -4.03 5.45 15.32
C VAL A 56 -4.55 4.02 15.40
N PHE A 57 -4.12 3.24 16.39
CA PHE A 57 -4.39 1.80 16.45
C PHE A 57 -5.66 1.48 17.23
N LYS A 58 -5.81 1.99 18.45
CA LYS A 58 -6.95 1.64 19.31
C LYS A 58 -8.25 2.29 18.86
N GLN A 59 -8.22 3.59 18.57
CA GLN A 59 -9.39 4.33 18.10
C GLN A 59 -9.64 4.16 16.60
N LYS A 60 -8.66 3.60 15.86
CA LYS A 60 -8.73 3.43 14.39
C LYS A 60 -9.14 4.74 13.71
N ARG A 61 -8.58 5.87 14.18
CA ARG A 61 -9.04 7.23 13.87
C ARG A 61 -9.01 7.56 12.38
N TYR A 62 -8.05 6.98 11.66
CA TYR A 62 -7.83 7.29 10.25
C TYR A 62 -8.29 6.18 9.30
N GLN A 63 -8.79 5.05 9.83
CA GLN A 63 -9.34 3.97 9.00
C GLN A 63 -10.74 4.33 8.50
N ALA A 64 -11.13 3.78 7.35
CA ALA A 64 -12.47 3.96 6.80
C ALA A 64 -13.54 3.45 7.77
N HIS A 65 -14.63 4.20 7.94
CA HIS A 65 -15.76 3.83 8.81
C HIS A 65 -16.82 2.98 8.08
N GLU A 66 -16.37 2.08 7.21
CA GLU A 66 -17.25 1.22 6.41
C GLU A 66 -17.44 -0.16 7.03
N THR A 67 -18.59 -0.75 6.73
CA THR A 67 -18.89 -2.14 7.05
C THR A 67 -18.77 -2.97 5.79
N TRP A 68 -17.86 -3.93 5.80
CA TRP A 68 -17.72 -4.98 4.81
C TRP A 68 -18.23 -6.29 5.40
N TYR A 69 -18.43 -7.30 4.57
CA TYR A 69 -18.95 -8.60 5.01
C TYR A 69 -18.02 -9.72 4.58
N TYR A 70 -17.69 -10.61 5.51
CA TYR A 70 -16.96 -11.85 5.25
C TYR A 70 -17.80 -13.02 5.75
N ASN A 71 -18.21 -13.91 4.84
CA ASN A 71 -19.12 -15.02 5.14
C ASN A 71 -20.41 -14.61 5.89
N GLY A 72 -20.93 -13.42 5.57
CA GLY A 72 -22.12 -12.85 6.18
C GLY A 72 -21.88 -12.06 7.48
N GLU A 73 -20.67 -12.15 8.05
CA GLU A 73 -20.32 -11.42 9.27
C GLU A 73 -19.77 -10.03 8.93
N PRO A 74 -20.28 -8.96 9.58
CA PRO A 74 -19.79 -7.62 9.35
C PRO A 74 -18.40 -7.42 9.97
N PHE A 75 -17.52 -6.75 9.23
CA PHE A 75 -16.22 -6.30 9.73
C PHE A 75 -15.87 -4.92 9.18
N ARG A 76 -14.99 -4.21 9.87
CA ARG A 76 -14.43 -2.94 9.41
C ARG A 76 -13.11 -3.22 8.68
N PRO A 77 -12.97 -2.88 7.39
CA PRO A 77 -11.73 -3.13 6.66
C PRO A 77 -10.63 -2.15 7.10
N GLU A 78 -9.39 -2.63 7.11
CA GLU A 78 -8.20 -1.81 7.41
C GLU A 78 -7.75 -1.01 6.19
N ILE A 79 -8.61 -0.09 5.73
CA ILE A 79 -8.40 0.71 4.52
C ILE A 79 -8.44 2.19 4.87
N HIS A 80 -7.61 2.96 4.18
CA HIS A 80 -7.46 4.40 4.39
C HIS A 80 -7.86 5.16 3.13
N TYR A 81 -9.00 5.86 3.19
CA TYR A 81 -9.45 6.77 2.13
C TYR A 81 -8.97 8.17 2.43
N TRP A 82 -7.76 8.47 1.96
CA TRP A 82 -7.15 9.80 2.03
C TRP A 82 -6.43 10.08 0.72
N VAL A 83 -6.13 11.34 0.44
CA VAL A 83 -5.15 11.69 -0.59
C VAL A 83 -3.82 10.99 -0.25
N GLY A 84 -3.39 10.06 -1.11
CA GLY A 84 -2.25 9.16 -0.88
C GLY A 84 -2.62 7.72 -0.50
N GLY A 85 -3.89 7.45 -0.18
CA GLY A 85 -4.41 6.12 0.17
C GLY A 85 -3.67 5.45 1.33
N ASN A 86 -3.54 4.12 1.28
CA ASN A 86 -2.83 3.33 2.31
C ASN A 86 -1.35 3.69 2.45
N THR A 87 -0.72 4.35 1.47
CA THR A 87 0.68 4.78 1.61
C THR A 87 0.85 5.86 2.68
N LYS A 88 -0.23 6.54 3.11
CA LYS A 88 -0.19 7.42 4.28
C LYS A 88 0.21 6.70 5.57
N MET A 89 -0.06 5.40 5.66
CA MET A 89 0.18 4.60 6.88
C MET A 89 1.26 3.54 6.71
N PHE A 90 1.71 3.24 5.49
CA PHE A 90 2.64 2.13 5.27
C PHE A 90 3.99 2.31 5.99
N GLY A 91 4.73 1.22 6.15
CA GLY A 91 6.08 1.25 6.71
C GLY A 91 7.16 1.76 5.76
N ALA A 92 6.80 2.14 4.53
CA ALA A 92 7.70 2.58 3.46
C ALA A 92 8.83 1.59 3.10
N ALA A 93 8.66 0.29 3.38
CA ALA A 93 9.54 -0.75 2.84
C ALA A 93 9.31 -0.90 1.32
N LEU A 94 10.38 -0.81 0.52
CA LEU A 94 10.33 -0.75 -0.95
C LEU A 94 11.16 -1.88 -1.59
N PHE A 95 10.71 -3.11 -1.42
CA PHE A 95 11.31 -4.27 -2.09
C PHE A 95 10.92 -4.34 -3.57
N ARG A 96 11.86 -4.78 -4.42
CA ARG A 96 11.52 -5.35 -5.73
C ARG A 96 11.01 -6.77 -5.53
N LEU A 97 10.03 -7.21 -6.32
CA LEU A 97 9.80 -8.65 -6.50
C LEU A 97 11.05 -9.30 -7.09
N ARG A 98 11.29 -10.57 -6.79
CA ARG A 98 12.46 -11.32 -7.25
C ARG A 98 12.21 -11.86 -8.65
N GLU A 99 13.28 -12.22 -9.35
CA GLU A 99 13.15 -12.77 -10.70
C GLU A 99 12.29 -14.04 -10.73
N ALA A 100 12.39 -14.87 -9.70
CA ALA A 100 11.59 -16.08 -9.53
C ALA A 100 10.09 -15.80 -9.37
N ASP A 101 9.69 -14.66 -8.81
CA ASP A 101 8.28 -14.29 -8.57
C ASP A 101 7.50 -14.08 -9.87
N PHE A 102 8.20 -13.87 -10.99
CA PHE A 102 7.58 -13.76 -12.31
C PHE A 102 7.41 -15.13 -12.98
N GLY A 103 7.98 -16.19 -12.42
CA GLY A 103 7.82 -17.59 -12.84
C GLY A 103 6.70 -18.30 -12.09
N GLU A 104 6.51 -19.58 -12.39
CA GLU A 104 5.63 -20.45 -11.61
C GLU A 104 6.33 -20.84 -10.30
N ILE A 105 5.66 -20.68 -9.16
CA ILE A 105 6.19 -21.02 -7.84
C ILE A 105 5.29 -22.06 -7.18
N HIS A 106 5.89 -23.12 -6.66
CA HIS A 106 5.20 -24.13 -5.86
C HIS A 106 5.32 -23.77 -4.37
N HIS A 107 4.18 -23.69 -3.69
CA HIS A 107 4.06 -23.51 -2.25
C HIS A 107 3.39 -24.74 -1.64
N ALA A 108 3.46 -24.89 -0.32
CA ALA A 108 2.81 -25.99 0.40
C ALA A 108 1.29 -26.06 0.13
N GLY A 109 0.64 -24.91 -0.09
CA GLY A 109 -0.80 -24.80 -0.33
C GLY A 109 -1.24 -24.93 -1.79
N GLY A 110 -0.31 -24.98 -2.76
CA GLY A 110 -0.64 -24.91 -4.17
C GLY A 110 0.40 -24.18 -5.01
N THR A 111 0.01 -23.70 -6.18
CA THR A 111 0.93 -23.09 -7.17
C THR A 111 0.53 -21.63 -7.43
N SER A 112 1.51 -20.73 -7.31
CA SER A 112 1.41 -19.35 -7.79
C SER A 112 1.76 -19.34 -9.28
N PRO A 113 0.82 -18.95 -10.17
CA PRO A 113 1.02 -19.06 -11.61
C PRO A 113 2.03 -18.02 -12.13
N ALA A 114 2.75 -18.37 -13.19
CA ALA A 114 3.71 -17.48 -13.82
C ALA A 114 3.05 -16.19 -14.34
N TRP A 115 3.80 -15.08 -14.24
CA TRP A 115 3.40 -13.82 -14.84
C TRP A 115 3.51 -13.91 -16.36
N PRO A 116 2.68 -13.16 -17.10
CA PRO A 116 2.78 -13.13 -18.56
C PRO A 116 4.06 -12.42 -19.07
N LEU A 117 4.76 -11.70 -18.20
CA LEU A 117 5.99 -10.97 -18.48
C LEU A 117 7.01 -11.24 -17.37
N GLY A 118 8.28 -11.41 -17.73
CA GLY A 118 9.37 -11.63 -16.77
C GLY A 118 9.86 -10.34 -16.12
N TYR A 119 10.63 -10.49 -15.04
CA TYR A 119 11.23 -9.40 -14.26
C TYR A 119 11.90 -8.30 -15.11
N GLN A 120 12.63 -8.69 -16.16
CA GLN A 120 13.36 -7.76 -17.02
C GLN A 120 12.46 -6.71 -17.70
N HIS A 121 11.16 -7.01 -17.89
CA HIS A 121 10.19 -6.03 -18.38
C HIS A 121 9.93 -4.91 -17.36
N PHE A 122 9.96 -5.26 -16.07
CA PHE A 122 9.65 -4.37 -14.95
C PHE A 122 10.87 -3.70 -14.35
N ALA A 123 12.08 -4.25 -14.53
CA ALA A 123 13.32 -3.74 -13.94
C ALA A 123 13.58 -2.23 -14.19
N PRO A 124 13.34 -1.67 -15.40
CA PRO A 124 13.48 -0.23 -15.63
C PRO A 124 12.46 0.60 -14.83
N TYR A 125 11.26 0.08 -14.63
CA TYR A 125 10.19 0.75 -13.89
C TYR A 125 10.40 0.64 -12.37
N TYR A 126 10.97 -0.46 -11.87
CA TYR A 126 11.43 -0.54 -10.49
C TYR A 126 12.50 0.51 -10.20
N THR A 127 13.46 0.69 -11.11
CA THR A 127 14.49 1.73 -10.98
C THR A 127 13.86 3.12 -10.94
N GLN A 128 12.91 3.43 -11.83
CA GLN A 128 12.18 4.70 -11.77
C GLN A 128 11.40 4.88 -10.47
N ALA A 129 10.74 3.83 -9.97
CA ALA A 129 10.00 3.86 -8.72
C ALA A 129 10.92 4.11 -7.52
N GLU A 130 12.07 3.45 -7.44
CA GLU A 130 13.06 3.68 -6.37
C GLU A 130 13.54 5.13 -6.34
N HIS A 131 13.82 5.71 -7.51
CA HIS A 131 14.18 7.13 -7.61
C HIS A 131 13.04 8.05 -7.18
N LEU A 132 11.82 7.81 -7.67
CA LEU A 132 10.65 8.62 -7.36
C LEU A 132 10.27 8.56 -5.87
N TYR A 133 10.33 7.37 -5.28
CA TYR A 133 9.96 7.12 -3.89
C TYR A 133 11.14 7.22 -2.91
N HIS A 134 12.26 7.79 -3.34
CA HIS A 134 13.45 8.02 -2.49
C HIS A 134 13.90 6.76 -1.73
N ALA A 135 14.09 5.65 -2.45
CA ALA A 135 14.52 4.40 -1.84
C ALA A 135 15.98 4.48 -1.35
N HIS A 136 16.16 4.35 -0.05
CA HIS A 136 17.44 4.15 0.62
C HIS A 136 17.77 2.65 0.67
N GLY A 137 18.97 2.25 0.25
CA GLY A 137 19.37 0.85 0.31
C GLY A 137 20.77 0.58 -0.23
N GLN A 138 21.19 -0.68 -0.24
CA GLN A 138 22.49 -1.09 -0.75
C GLN A 138 22.33 -2.35 -1.61
N ARG A 139 22.92 -2.31 -2.81
CA ARG A 139 22.88 -3.42 -3.77
C ARG A 139 23.89 -4.52 -3.42
N GLY A 140 23.58 -5.73 -3.86
CA GLY A 140 24.52 -6.87 -3.90
C GLY A 140 24.79 -7.51 -2.54
N ILE A 141 23.97 -7.21 -1.53
CA ILE A 141 24.09 -7.76 -0.18
C ILE A 141 22.85 -8.55 0.26
N ASP A 142 21.69 -8.30 -0.34
CA ASP A 142 20.51 -9.16 -0.21
C ASP A 142 20.74 -10.40 -1.08
N PRO A 143 20.78 -11.62 -0.49
CA PRO A 143 21.10 -12.85 -1.22
C PRO A 143 20.06 -13.21 -2.30
N THR A 144 18.90 -12.57 -2.27
CA THR A 144 17.77 -12.82 -3.17
C THR A 144 17.50 -11.64 -4.11
N GLU A 145 18.31 -10.58 -4.05
CA GLU A 145 18.09 -9.37 -4.85
C GLU A 145 18.10 -9.71 -6.36
N PRO A 146 17.08 -9.27 -7.12
CA PRO A 146 17.08 -9.49 -8.55
C PRO A 146 18.13 -8.61 -9.26
N PRO A 147 18.57 -8.97 -10.49
CA PRO A 147 19.51 -8.15 -11.25
C PRO A 147 19.03 -6.71 -11.43
N THR A 148 19.93 -5.73 -11.35
CA THR A 148 19.56 -4.32 -11.51
C THR A 148 20.66 -3.51 -12.18
N ASP A 149 20.25 -2.47 -12.89
CA ASP A 149 21.13 -1.50 -13.51
C ASP A 149 21.36 -0.33 -12.55
N GLY A 150 22.43 -0.45 -11.75
CA GLY A 150 22.93 0.64 -10.90
C GLY A 150 22.52 0.59 -9.42
N PRO A 151 23.07 1.52 -8.62
CA PRO A 151 22.85 1.57 -7.18
C PRO A 151 21.43 2.03 -6.83
N TYR A 152 21.06 1.93 -5.55
CA TYR A 152 19.95 2.72 -5.02
C TYR A 152 20.24 4.22 -5.18
N PRO A 153 19.21 5.08 -5.30
CA PRO A 153 19.38 6.52 -5.40
C PRO A 153 19.96 7.16 -4.13
N PHE A 154 19.78 6.51 -2.97
CA PHE A 154 20.29 6.98 -1.68
C PHE A 154 20.93 5.84 -0.89
N ASP A 155 21.94 6.18 -0.08
CA ASP A 155 22.62 5.25 0.83
C ASP A 155 21.64 4.66 1.87
N PRO A 156 21.92 3.47 2.41
CA PRO A 156 21.11 2.88 3.47
C PRO A 156 20.91 3.79 4.67
N LEU A 157 19.76 3.64 5.33
CA LEU A 157 19.57 4.23 6.65
C LEU A 157 20.55 3.60 7.65
N PRO A 158 21.21 4.40 8.50
CA PRO A 158 22.11 3.85 9.51
C PRO A 158 21.33 3.03 10.54
N HIS A 159 21.93 1.94 11.00
CA HIS A 159 21.40 1.19 12.13
C HIS A 159 21.74 1.88 13.44
N GLU A 160 20.76 2.02 14.32
CA GLU A 160 21.01 2.37 15.72
C GLU A 160 21.76 1.23 16.44
N PRO A 161 22.48 1.50 17.55
CA PRO A 161 23.42 0.54 18.14
C PRO A 161 22.84 -0.85 18.36
N ARG A 162 21.61 -0.95 18.89
CA ARG A 162 20.98 -2.25 19.16
C ARG A 162 20.68 -3.04 17.89
N VAL A 163 20.29 -2.37 16.81
CA VAL A 163 20.04 -3.00 15.51
C VAL A 163 21.36 -3.41 14.84
N ALA A 164 22.42 -2.63 15.02
CA ALA A 164 23.76 -2.98 14.54
C ALA A 164 24.31 -4.24 15.24
N GLU A 165 24.09 -4.36 16.56
CA GLU A 165 24.42 -5.56 17.33
C GLU A 165 23.63 -6.78 16.82
N LEU A 166 22.31 -6.66 16.66
CA LEU A 166 21.47 -7.72 16.10
C LEU A 166 21.98 -8.17 14.72
N LYS A 167 22.34 -7.22 13.84
CA LYS A 167 22.90 -7.54 12.52
C LYS A 167 24.18 -8.35 12.65
N ALA A 168 25.12 -7.93 13.49
CA ALA A 168 26.37 -8.65 13.71
C ALA A 168 26.15 -10.05 14.32
N ASP A 169 25.14 -10.21 15.18
CA ASP A 169 24.78 -11.50 15.77
C ASP A 169 24.25 -12.46 14.72
N LEU A 170 23.35 -11.99 13.84
CA LEU A 170 22.82 -12.77 12.73
C LEU A 170 23.91 -13.17 11.73
N GLU A 171 24.85 -12.27 11.42
CA GLU A 171 26.02 -12.60 10.58
C GLU A 171 26.93 -13.64 11.23
N ARG A 172 27.14 -13.58 12.55
CA ARG A 172 27.89 -14.60 13.30
C ARG A 172 27.23 -15.97 13.28
N LEU A 173 25.90 -16.01 13.15
CA LEU A 173 25.13 -17.25 12.98
C LEU A 173 25.11 -17.75 11.52
N GLY A 174 25.68 -16.99 10.58
CA GLY A 174 25.79 -17.37 9.18
C GLY A 174 24.62 -16.92 8.30
N TYR A 175 23.73 -16.07 8.82
CA TYR A 175 22.65 -15.46 8.03
C TYR A 175 23.14 -14.22 7.26
N ALA A 176 22.35 -13.79 6.28
CA ALA A 176 22.65 -12.62 5.44
C ALA A 176 21.71 -11.42 5.70
N PRO A 177 21.74 -10.81 6.90
CA PRO A 177 20.94 -9.63 7.18
C PRO A 177 21.46 -8.41 6.38
N PHE A 178 20.55 -7.60 5.86
CA PHE A 178 20.88 -6.42 5.07
C PHE A 178 20.01 -5.21 5.45
N PRO A 179 20.45 -3.97 5.16
CA PRO A 179 19.63 -2.79 5.34
C PRO A 179 18.34 -2.86 4.52
N LEU A 180 17.21 -2.75 5.20
CA LEU A 180 15.88 -2.71 4.63
C LEU A 180 15.76 -1.55 3.64
N PRO A 181 15.35 -1.80 2.38
CA PRO A 181 15.07 -0.74 1.43
C PRO A 181 13.90 0.13 1.88
N MET A 182 14.13 1.42 2.10
CA MET A 182 13.17 2.31 2.75
C MET A 182 12.93 3.60 1.94
N GLY A 183 11.67 3.92 1.66
CA GLY A 183 11.24 5.14 0.96
C GLY A 183 11.14 6.33 1.90
N ILE A 184 12.21 7.12 1.99
CA ILE A 184 12.31 8.24 2.94
C ILE A 184 12.96 9.44 2.26
N LYS A 185 12.41 10.62 2.50
CA LYS A 185 12.96 11.90 2.08
C LYS A 185 13.74 12.54 3.23
N LEU A 186 15.06 12.37 3.22
CA LEU A 186 16.00 13.02 4.15
C LEU A 186 16.66 14.26 3.50
N GLY A 187 16.87 15.34 4.27
CA GLY A 187 17.76 16.46 3.91
C GLY A 187 17.10 17.79 3.48
N GLU A 188 17.92 18.85 3.49
CA GLU A 188 17.53 20.24 3.25
C GLU A 188 17.14 20.50 1.79
N GLY A 189 15.95 21.05 1.56
CA GLY A 189 15.62 21.68 0.28
C GLY A 189 14.17 21.59 -0.19
N THR A 190 13.42 20.56 0.21
CA THR A 190 11.94 20.54 -0.02
C THR A 190 11.15 19.69 1.00
N GLY A 191 11.80 19.17 2.06
CA GLY A 191 11.18 18.50 3.21
C GLY A 191 11.96 18.88 4.48
N GLU A 192 11.26 19.27 5.54
CA GLU A 192 11.81 20.11 6.63
C GLU A 192 12.28 19.33 7.87
N ALA A 193 12.20 18.00 7.89
CA ALA A 193 12.50 17.22 9.09
C ALA A 193 13.89 16.57 9.07
N PRO A 194 14.80 16.98 9.96
CA PRO A 194 16.14 16.39 10.06
C PRO A 194 16.16 15.02 10.76
N TYR A 195 15.03 14.53 11.27
CA TYR A 195 14.95 13.29 12.06
C TYR A 195 13.70 12.46 11.72
N LEU A 196 13.85 11.14 11.81
CA LEU A 196 12.75 10.19 11.70
C LEU A 196 12.05 10.04 13.05
N PRO A 197 10.71 10.16 13.11
CA PRO A 197 9.97 9.92 14.34
C PRO A 197 9.97 8.43 14.68
N SER A 198 9.90 8.08 15.97
CA SER A 198 9.64 6.70 16.40
C SER A 198 8.30 6.18 15.89
N THR A 199 7.33 7.08 15.70
CA THR A 199 6.02 6.84 15.10
C THR A 199 6.05 7.09 13.61
N PHE A 200 6.59 6.12 12.87
CA PHE A 200 6.68 6.15 11.40
C PHE A 200 5.96 4.96 10.75
N ASP A 201 6.22 3.74 11.20
CA ASP A 201 5.65 2.51 10.62
C ASP A 201 4.22 2.29 11.13
N GLY A 202 3.23 2.33 10.24
CA GLY A 202 1.81 2.25 10.62
C GLY A 202 1.18 3.61 10.99
N TYR A 203 1.94 4.71 10.99
CA TYR A 203 1.48 6.04 11.40
C TYR A 203 1.48 7.03 10.24
N PRO A 204 0.49 7.97 10.20
CA PRO A 204 0.63 9.16 9.39
C PRO A 204 1.88 9.94 9.76
N ASP A 205 2.62 10.39 8.76
CA ASP A 205 3.82 11.18 8.99
C ASP A 205 3.55 12.68 8.86
N LEU A 206 3.63 13.40 10.00
CA LEU A 206 3.52 14.85 10.05
C LEU A 206 4.70 15.59 9.41
N THR A 207 5.86 14.92 9.30
CA THR A 207 7.08 15.52 8.77
C THR A 207 7.11 15.56 7.24
N GLU A 208 6.24 14.79 6.58
CA GLU A 208 6.29 14.53 5.14
C GLU A 208 7.67 13.99 4.67
N SER A 209 8.39 13.28 5.56
CA SER A 209 9.62 12.54 5.23
C SER A 209 9.30 11.15 4.67
N LYS A 210 8.17 10.56 5.05
CA LYS A 210 7.64 9.33 4.46
C LYS A 210 7.35 9.58 2.98
N ALA A 211 7.96 8.77 2.11
CA ALA A 211 7.74 8.84 0.66
C ALA A 211 6.37 8.26 0.29
N ASP A 212 5.28 8.80 0.83
CA ASP A 212 3.93 8.37 0.49
C ASP A 212 3.45 9.01 -0.82
N ALA A 213 2.47 8.37 -1.49
CA ALA A 213 1.97 8.78 -2.80
C ALA A 213 1.38 10.20 -2.81
N HIS A 214 0.90 10.72 -1.68
CA HIS A 214 0.51 12.12 -1.62
C HIS A 214 1.73 13.03 -1.71
N VAL A 215 2.73 12.81 -0.86
CA VAL A 215 3.92 13.66 -0.77
C VAL A 215 4.74 13.63 -2.07
N ILE A 216 5.03 12.44 -2.59
CA ILE A 216 5.97 12.27 -3.72
C ILE A 216 5.31 12.43 -5.09
N ALA A 217 4.01 12.15 -5.21
CA ALA A 217 3.34 12.09 -6.51
C ALA A 217 2.19 13.09 -6.65
N ILE A 218 1.17 13.03 -5.79
CA ILE A 218 -0.01 13.90 -5.95
C ILE A 218 0.34 15.37 -5.74
N LYS A 219 1.06 15.70 -4.66
CA LYS A 219 1.42 17.06 -4.30
C LYS A 219 2.16 17.80 -5.44
N PRO A 220 3.18 17.22 -6.09
CA PRO A 220 3.75 17.83 -7.29
C PRO A 220 2.84 17.77 -8.53
N ALA A 221 2.08 16.68 -8.75
CA ALA A 221 1.20 16.56 -9.92
C ALA A 221 0.15 17.67 -10.00
N VAL A 222 -0.46 18.05 -8.87
CA VAL A 222 -1.51 19.10 -8.82
C VAL A 222 -0.95 20.52 -8.91
N GLN A 223 0.37 20.70 -8.99
CA GLN A 223 0.98 22.01 -9.29
C GLN A 223 0.89 22.37 -10.79
N HIS A 224 0.53 21.40 -11.64
CA HIS A 224 0.33 21.62 -13.06
C HIS A 224 -1.09 22.15 -13.35
N ASP A 225 -1.20 23.23 -14.12
CA ASP A 225 -2.48 23.86 -14.46
C ASP A 225 -3.49 22.94 -15.19
N ASN A 226 -2.98 21.88 -15.84
CA ASN A 226 -3.79 20.89 -16.55
C ASN A 226 -4.31 19.74 -15.67
N VAL A 227 -4.01 19.75 -14.36
CA VAL A 227 -4.40 18.69 -13.42
C VAL A 227 -5.41 19.22 -12.40
N THR A 228 -6.59 18.60 -12.34
CA THR A 228 -7.61 18.89 -11.35
C THR A 228 -7.77 17.71 -10.40
N LEU A 229 -7.60 17.92 -9.09
CA LEU A 229 -7.97 16.94 -8.07
C LEU A 229 -9.33 17.31 -7.45
N ARG A 230 -10.24 16.33 -7.37
CA ARG A 230 -11.48 16.44 -6.59
C ARG A 230 -11.52 15.37 -5.51
N THR A 231 -11.43 15.81 -4.25
CA THR A 231 -11.58 14.97 -3.06
C THR A 231 -13.05 14.73 -2.73
N ASN A 232 -13.33 13.78 -1.83
CA ASN A 232 -14.69 13.42 -1.40
C ASN A 232 -15.62 12.95 -2.55
N ARG A 233 -15.04 12.37 -3.62
CA ARG A 233 -15.77 11.81 -4.78
C ARG A 233 -15.56 10.31 -4.84
N MET A 234 -16.56 9.55 -4.41
CA MET A 234 -16.53 8.10 -4.56
C MET A 234 -17.02 7.71 -5.96
N VAL A 235 -16.13 7.26 -6.84
CA VAL A 235 -16.58 6.65 -8.10
C VAL A 235 -17.34 5.36 -7.80
N TRP A 236 -18.60 5.33 -8.23
CA TRP A 236 -19.51 4.23 -7.98
C TRP A 236 -19.49 3.21 -9.12
N GLU A 237 -19.61 3.68 -10.35
CA GLU A 237 -19.69 2.87 -11.56
C GLU A 237 -19.19 3.61 -12.80
N LEU A 238 -18.98 2.86 -13.88
CA LEU A 238 -18.60 3.32 -15.20
C LEU A 238 -19.70 2.93 -16.19
N LYS A 239 -20.13 3.86 -17.04
CA LYS A 239 -21.05 3.57 -18.15
C LYS A 239 -20.28 3.49 -19.46
N THR A 240 -20.79 2.65 -20.35
CA THR A 240 -20.18 2.42 -21.67
C THR A 240 -21.09 2.88 -22.81
N SER A 241 -20.50 3.00 -24.00
CA SER A 241 -21.22 3.11 -25.27
C SER A 241 -22.15 1.92 -25.50
N ALA A 242 -23.12 2.06 -26.40
CA ALA A 242 -24.10 1.00 -26.69
C ALA A 242 -23.48 -0.31 -27.20
N ASP A 243 -22.29 -0.26 -27.81
CA ASP A 243 -21.53 -1.44 -28.22
C ASP A 243 -20.69 -2.07 -27.09
N GLY A 244 -20.64 -1.41 -25.92
CA GLY A 244 -19.92 -1.84 -24.73
C GLY A 244 -18.40 -1.70 -24.81
N ARG A 245 -17.86 -1.00 -25.81
CA ARG A 245 -16.40 -0.98 -26.07
C ARG A 245 -15.67 0.21 -25.47
N THR A 246 -16.37 1.31 -25.23
CA THR A 246 -15.77 2.55 -24.74
C THR A 246 -16.48 2.99 -23.48
N VAL A 247 -15.72 3.31 -22.42
CA VAL A 247 -16.27 3.99 -21.25
C VAL A 247 -16.61 5.42 -21.65
N THR A 248 -17.87 5.80 -21.51
CA THR A 248 -18.37 7.12 -21.91
C THR A 248 -18.61 8.04 -20.72
N GLU A 249 -18.88 7.47 -19.54
CA GLU A 249 -19.20 8.24 -18.34
C GLU A 249 -18.62 7.60 -17.08
N VAL A 250 -18.08 8.44 -16.20
CA VAL A 250 -17.63 8.08 -14.85
C VAL A 250 -18.63 8.68 -13.86
N HIS A 251 -19.33 7.83 -13.12
CA HIS A 251 -20.36 8.25 -12.18
C HIS A 251 -19.77 8.26 -10.76
N ALA A 252 -19.63 9.45 -10.18
CA ALA A 252 -19.13 9.64 -8.83
C ALA A 252 -20.23 10.14 -7.89
N ARG A 253 -20.17 9.71 -6.63
CA ARG A 253 -21.06 10.20 -5.57
C ARG A 253 -20.35 11.23 -4.71
N HIS A 254 -21.07 12.30 -4.41
CA HIS A 254 -20.64 13.37 -3.51
C HIS A 254 -21.87 13.98 -2.83
N ASN A 255 -21.86 14.05 -1.50
CA ASN A 255 -22.98 14.58 -0.69
C ASN A 255 -24.37 13.99 -1.02
N GLY A 256 -24.41 12.69 -1.38
CA GLY A 256 -25.65 12.00 -1.75
C GLY A 256 -26.13 12.24 -3.19
N GLU A 257 -25.44 13.10 -3.94
CA GLU A 257 -25.72 13.37 -5.35
C GLU A 257 -24.77 12.61 -6.27
N THR A 258 -25.18 12.40 -7.51
CA THR A 258 -24.34 11.79 -8.56
C THR A 258 -23.76 12.89 -9.46
N GLU A 259 -22.44 13.01 -9.49
CA GLU A 259 -21.68 13.81 -10.44
C GLU A 259 -21.23 12.91 -11.60
N ILE A 260 -21.40 13.38 -12.84
CA ILE A 260 -21.04 12.63 -14.06
C ILE A 260 -19.89 13.33 -14.77
N PHE A 261 -18.86 12.56 -15.11
CA PHE A 261 -17.68 13.03 -15.84
C PHE A 261 -17.46 12.24 -17.12
N ARG A 262 -16.78 12.84 -18.10
CA ARG A 262 -16.42 12.18 -19.36
C ARG A 262 -14.92 12.30 -19.61
N ALA A 263 -14.32 11.25 -20.15
CA ALA A 263 -12.94 11.29 -20.61
C ALA A 263 -12.64 10.32 -21.75
N ASP A 264 -11.56 10.60 -22.48
CA ASP A 264 -11.05 9.69 -23.52
C ASP A 264 -10.42 8.43 -22.91
N THR A 265 -9.78 8.56 -21.74
CA THR A 265 -9.16 7.46 -21.02
C THR A 265 -9.53 7.49 -19.54
N VAL A 266 -9.87 6.34 -18.97
CA VAL A 266 -10.18 6.18 -17.54
C VAL A 266 -9.21 5.16 -16.94
N ILE A 267 -8.51 5.57 -15.89
CA ILE A 267 -7.55 4.75 -15.13
C ILE A 267 -8.16 4.46 -13.76
N VAL A 268 -8.49 3.19 -13.50
CA VAL A 268 -9.06 2.74 -12.23
C VAL A 268 -7.92 2.31 -11.30
N ALA A 269 -7.67 3.10 -10.25
CA ALA A 269 -6.61 2.86 -9.26
C ALA A 269 -7.14 2.99 -7.81
N ALA A 270 -8.36 2.49 -7.57
CA ALA A 270 -9.07 2.65 -6.30
C ALA A 270 -8.63 1.66 -5.19
N GLY A 271 -7.53 0.93 -5.40
CA GLY A 271 -7.12 -0.23 -4.59
C GLY A 271 -7.81 -1.52 -5.04
N ALA A 272 -7.28 -2.67 -4.64
CA ALA A 272 -7.68 -3.98 -5.19
C ALA A 272 -9.20 -4.24 -5.09
N ALA A 273 -9.75 -4.18 -3.88
CA ALA A 273 -11.15 -4.48 -3.64
C ALA A 273 -12.11 -3.42 -4.23
N ASN A 274 -11.84 -2.12 -4.06
CA ASN A 274 -12.72 -1.08 -4.59
C ASN A 274 -12.67 -0.97 -6.12
N SER A 275 -11.52 -1.26 -6.74
CA SER A 275 -11.43 -1.32 -8.21
C SER A 275 -12.30 -2.45 -8.74
N ALA A 276 -12.18 -3.65 -8.15
CA ALA A 276 -13.07 -4.77 -8.48
C ALA A 276 -14.54 -4.41 -8.28
N ALA A 277 -14.89 -3.75 -7.17
CA ALA A 277 -16.26 -3.32 -6.90
C ALA A 277 -16.80 -2.32 -7.94
N ILE A 278 -15.99 -1.36 -8.41
CA ILE A 278 -16.38 -0.44 -9.49
C ILE A 278 -16.70 -1.23 -10.77
N PHE A 279 -15.82 -2.14 -11.19
CA PHE A 279 -16.05 -2.95 -12.39
C PHE A 279 -17.28 -3.85 -12.24
N LEU A 280 -17.48 -4.51 -11.09
CA LEU A 280 -18.64 -5.36 -10.82
C LEU A 280 -19.95 -4.57 -10.81
N ARG A 281 -19.98 -3.35 -10.27
CA ARG A 281 -21.16 -2.49 -10.32
C ARG A 281 -21.46 -1.91 -11.70
N SER A 282 -20.48 -1.92 -12.62
CA SER A 282 -20.60 -1.32 -13.95
C SER A 282 -21.29 -2.28 -14.94
N GLU A 283 -22.50 -2.71 -14.61
CA GLU A 283 -23.29 -3.64 -15.42
C GLU A 283 -23.99 -2.93 -16.60
N SER A 284 -24.16 -3.68 -17.69
CA SER A 284 -24.94 -3.28 -18.86
C SER A 284 -25.37 -4.51 -19.66
N ASP A 285 -26.22 -4.35 -20.66
CA ASP A 285 -26.60 -5.44 -21.58
C ASP A 285 -25.38 -6.11 -22.26
N LYS A 286 -24.27 -5.39 -22.42
CA LYS A 286 -23.01 -5.92 -22.97
C LYS A 286 -22.07 -6.51 -21.93
N HIS A 287 -22.28 -6.15 -20.66
CA HIS A 287 -21.46 -6.53 -19.52
C HIS A 287 -22.37 -6.97 -18.35
N PRO A 288 -23.13 -8.07 -18.50
CA PRO A 288 -24.18 -8.45 -17.55
C PRO A 288 -23.64 -8.87 -16.17
N ASN A 289 -22.33 -9.13 -16.06
CA ASN A 289 -21.66 -9.51 -14.80
C ASN A 289 -20.60 -8.48 -14.39
N GLY A 290 -20.74 -7.24 -14.85
CA GLY A 290 -19.79 -6.14 -14.64
C GLY A 290 -18.82 -5.92 -15.81
N LEU A 291 -18.37 -4.68 -15.97
CA LEU A 291 -17.48 -4.23 -17.03
C LEU A 291 -16.15 -5.01 -16.99
N GLY A 292 -15.70 -5.50 -18.14
CA GLY A 292 -14.45 -6.25 -18.24
C GLY A 292 -14.50 -7.68 -17.65
N ASN A 293 -15.65 -8.10 -17.11
CA ASN A 293 -15.77 -9.37 -16.39
C ASN A 293 -16.24 -10.55 -17.27
N ARG A 294 -15.90 -10.56 -18.56
CA ARG A 294 -16.22 -11.69 -19.45
C ARG A 294 -15.53 -12.98 -19.03
N SER A 295 -14.35 -12.87 -18.44
CA SER A 295 -13.57 -14.00 -17.90
C SER A 295 -14.05 -14.48 -16.54
N ASP A 296 -14.99 -13.76 -15.91
CA ASP A 296 -15.41 -13.99 -14.52
C ASP A 296 -14.27 -13.87 -13.50
N LEU A 297 -13.17 -13.17 -13.84
CA LEU A 297 -12.02 -12.99 -12.95
C LEU A 297 -12.09 -11.71 -12.10
N VAL A 298 -12.95 -10.75 -12.45
CA VAL A 298 -13.06 -9.50 -11.67
C VAL A 298 -13.56 -9.83 -10.28
N GLY A 299 -12.79 -9.42 -9.27
CA GLY A 299 -13.07 -9.69 -7.87
C GLY A 299 -12.58 -11.04 -7.38
N ARG A 300 -12.06 -11.93 -8.23
CA ARG A 300 -11.51 -13.24 -7.81
C ARG A 300 -10.01 -13.20 -7.58
N ASN A 301 -9.48 -14.29 -7.02
CA ASN A 301 -8.05 -14.46 -6.75
C ASN A 301 -7.54 -13.33 -5.85
N TYR A 302 -8.40 -12.88 -4.94
CA TYR A 302 -8.01 -11.88 -3.97
C TYR A 302 -6.94 -12.50 -3.07
N VAL A 303 -5.77 -11.87 -3.00
CA VAL A 303 -4.63 -12.33 -2.22
C VAL A 303 -4.18 -11.21 -1.30
N CYS A 304 -3.79 -11.60 -0.09
CA CYS A 304 -3.11 -10.74 0.87
C CYS A 304 -1.72 -11.32 1.16
N HIS A 305 -0.90 -10.61 1.92
CA HIS A 305 0.25 -11.28 2.53
C HIS A 305 -0.17 -11.93 3.84
N ASN A 306 0.30 -13.15 4.07
CA ASN A 306 0.18 -13.81 5.36
C ASN A 306 1.26 -13.22 6.26
N ASN A 307 0.85 -12.40 7.22
CA ASN A 307 1.79 -11.66 8.06
C ASN A 307 1.66 -12.06 9.53
N ALA A 308 2.78 -12.02 10.24
CA ALA A 308 2.81 -12.14 11.69
C ALA A 308 3.80 -11.13 12.28
N THR A 309 3.44 -10.58 13.44
CA THR A 309 4.37 -9.81 14.26
C THR A 309 5.09 -10.75 15.22
N PHE A 310 6.42 -10.66 15.26
CA PHE A 310 7.25 -11.41 16.20
C PHE A 310 8.02 -10.43 17.10
N LEU A 311 7.85 -10.57 18.41
CA LEU A 311 8.51 -9.74 19.42
C LEU A 311 9.59 -10.57 20.12
N ALA A 312 10.85 -10.18 19.96
CA ALA A 312 11.95 -10.77 20.71
C ALA A 312 12.26 -9.90 21.93
N ILE A 313 11.98 -10.41 23.13
CA ILE A 313 12.26 -9.67 24.39
C ILE A 313 13.69 -9.98 24.86
N SER A 314 14.55 -8.96 24.84
CA SER A 314 15.94 -9.07 25.24
C SER A 314 16.15 -8.81 26.73
N LYS A 315 17.25 -9.34 27.28
CA LYS A 315 17.69 -8.97 28.65
C LYS A 315 18.29 -7.56 28.70
N GLU A 316 18.72 -7.04 27.57
CA GLU A 316 19.27 -5.69 27.41
C GLU A 316 18.16 -4.74 26.94
N SER A 317 18.23 -3.47 27.34
CA SER A 317 17.29 -2.46 26.84
C SER A 317 17.54 -2.20 25.35
N ASN A 318 16.47 -1.87 24.64
CA ASN A 318 16.50 -1.39 23.27
C ASN A 318 16.07 0.09 23.25
N ASP A 319 17.05 0.98 23.28
CA ASP A 319 16.84 2.43 23.25
C ASP A 319 16.64 3.00 21.84
N SER A 320 16.46 2.13 20.82
CA SER A 320 16.32 2.56 19.43
C SER A 320 15.03 3.38 19.23
N ILE A 321 15.14 4.51 18.55
CA ILE A 321 14.00 5.36 18.19
C ILE A 321 13.38 4.84 16.88
N PHE A 322 14.22 4.60 15.88
CA PHE A 322 13.88 4.13 14.55
C PHE A 322 14.63 2.83 14.23
N GLN A 323 14.05 1.70 14.63
CA GLN A 323 14.69 0.39 14.43
C GLN A 323 14.38 -0.26 13.06
N LYS A 324 13.39 0.25 12.31
CA LYS A 324 12.94 -0.30 11.02
C LYS A 324 13.98 -0.08 9.92
N THR A 325 15.07 -0.82 10.00
CA THR A 325 16.22 -0.65 9.10
C THR A 325 16.85 -1.96 8.67
N LEU A 326 16.43 -3.12 9.21
CA LEU A 326 17.04 -4.42 8.92
C LEU A 326 16.03 -5.40 8.29
N ALA A 327 16.50 -6.22 7.36
CA ALA A 327 15.75 -7.30 6.73
C ALA A 327 16.60 -8.57 6.54
N ILE A 328 15.92 -9.70 6.34
CA ILE A 328 16.49 -11.04 6.14
C ILE A 328 15.62 -11.76 5.10
N THR A 329 16.27 -12.34 4.09
CA THR A 329 15.61 -13.01 2.94
C THR A 329 16.15 -14.42 2.70
N ASP A 330 16.91 -14.96 3.66
CA ASP A 330 17.50 -16.32 3.60
C ASP A 330 16.48 -17.43 3.32
N TRP A 331 15.19 -17.18 3.62
CA TRP A 331 14.07 -18.10 3.38
C TRP A 331 13.05 -17.61 2.35
N TYR A 332 13.43 -16.64 1.50
CA TYR A 332 12.54 -16.12 0.46
C TYR A 332 12.08 -17.23 -0.48
N GLY A 333 13.04 -18.02 -0.96
CA GLY A 333 12.81 -19.24 -1.75
C GLY A 333 12.90 -20.51 -0.89
N PRO A 334 12.82 -21.69 -1.53
CA PRO A 334 13.15 -22.96 -0.89
C PRO A 334 14.53 -22.92 -0.23
N SER A 335 14.65 -23.55 0.93
CA SER A 335 15.88 -23.63 1.71
C SER A 335 16.32 -25.08 1.94
N ALA A 336 17.46 -25.28 2.59
CA ALA A 336 17.93 -26.63 2.94
C ALA A 336 16.99 -27.34 3.93
N ASP A 337 16.27 -26.58 4.77
CA ASP A 337 15.42 -27.09 5.84
C ASP A 337 13.94 -27.18 5.42
N TRP A 338 13.54 -26.51 4.33
CA TRP A 338 12.17 -26.47 3.89
C TRP A 338 12.04 -26.34 2.36
N GLU A 339 11.21 -27.19 1.75
CA GLU A 339 11.12 -27.32 0.28
C GLU A 339 10.33 -26.19 -0.41
N TYR A 340 9.58 -25.38 0.33
CA TYR A 340 8.75 -24.30 -0.20
C TYR A 340 9.31 -22.92 0.19
N PRO A 341 9.03 -21.85 -0.57
CA PRO A 341 9.33 -20.48 -0.13
C PRO A 341 8.60 -20.16 1.18
N MET A 342 9.30 -19.47 2.10
CA MET A 342 8.71 -19.01 3.38
C MET A 342 8.59 -17.49 3.47
N GLY A 343 9.19 -16.76 2.51
CA GLY A 343 9.10 -15.30 2.41
C GLY A 343 10.22 -14.58 3.14
N LEU A 344 9.94 -13.41 3.71
CA LEU A 344 10.96 -12.54 4.28
C LEU A 344 10.66 -12.11 5.71
N ILE A 345 11.72 -11.70 6.40
CA ILE A 345 11.65 -11.06 7.70
C ILE A 345 12.16 -9.63 7.55
N GLN A 346 11.43 -8.67 8.10
CA GLN A 346 11.89 -7.28 8.21
C GLN A 346 11.62 -6.76 9.61
N MET A 347 12.31 -5.71 10.05
CA MET A 347 11.96 -5.05 11.30
C MET A 347 10.68 -4.20 11.17
N LEU A 348 9.99 -4.03 12.30
CA LEU A 348 8.90 -3.08 12.46
C LEU A 348 9.39 -1.75 13.02
N GLY A 349 8.53 -0.73 12.97
CA GLY A 349 8.68 0.44 13.85
C GLY A 349 8.74 0.03 15.33
N LYS A 350 9.20 0.94 16.19
CA LYS A 350 9.34 0.64 17.62
C LYS A 350 7.96 0.52 18.27
N VAL A 351 7.67 -0.64 18.87
CA VAL A 351 6.44 -0.86 19.64
C VAL A 351 6.55 -0.14 20.99
N ASP A 352 5.55 0.68 21.32
CA ASP A 352 5.45 1.34 22.63
C ASP A 352 4.60 0.53 23.62
N GLU A 353 4.54 0.96 24.88
CA GLU A 353 3.72 0.32 25.92
C GLU A 353 2.25 0.21 25.53
N THR A 354 1.70 1.21 24.84
CA THR A 354 0.26 1.25 24.49
C THR A 354 -0.06 0.20 23.45
N LEU A 355 0.78 0.07 22.42
CA LEU A 355 0.61 -0.94 21.37
C LEU A 355 0.89 -2.34 21.94
N MET A 356 1.92 -2.47 22.77
CA MET A 356 2.24 -3.72 23.47
C MET A 356 1.05 -4.21 24.30
N ALA A 357 0.46 -3.34 25.12
CA ALA A 357 -0.70 -3.69 25.94
C ALA A 357 -1.98 -3.98 25.13
N PHE A 358 -2.04 -3.53 23.88
CA PHE A 358 -3.20 -3.73 23.00
C PHE A 358 -3.11 -5.01 22.16
N GLU A 359 -1.92 -5.33 21.64
CA GLU A 359 -1.73 -6.38 20.63
C GLU A 359 -0.90 -7.58 21.13
N ALA A 360 -0.06 -7.40 22.16
CA ALA A 360 0.84 -8.46 22.63
C ALA A 360 0.13 -9.43 23.60
N PRO A 361 0.62 -10.68 23.71
CA PRO A 361 0.23 -11.59 24.79
C PRO A 361 0.56 -11.03 26.18
N GLU A 362 0.03 -11.68 27.22
CA GLU A 362 0.28 -11.33 28.62
C GLU A 362 1.79 -11.20 28.94
N PRO A 363 2.18 -10.31 29.86
CA PRO A 363 3.58 -10.01 30.08
C PRO A 363 4.43 -11.21 30.52
N LEU A 364 5.66 -11.26 30.01
CA LEU A 364 6.62 -12.32 30.32
C LEU A 364 7.29 -12.09 31.69
N ASP A 365 7.50 -13.17 32.46
CA ASP A 365 8.37 -13.20 33.64
C ASP A 365 8.18 -12.06 34.66
N GLY A 366 6.95 -11.59 34.83
CA GLY A 366 6.62 -10.50 35.77
C GLY A 366 7.01 -9.10 35.30
N MET A 367 7.42 -8.95 34.05
CA MET A 367 7.60 -7.64 33.40
C MET A 367 6.26 -6.91 33.28
N THR A 368 6.34 -5.59 33.23
CA THR A 368 5.27 -4.72 32.73
C THR A 368 5.32 -4.63 31.20
N TYR A 369 4.22 -4.21 30.57
CA TYR A 369 4.23 -3.92 29.12
C TYR A 369 5.24 -2.82 28.74
N ALA A 370 5.46 -1.85 29.64
CA ALA A 370 6.50 -0.82 29.45
C ALA A 370 7.90 -1.44 29.42
N GLU A 371 8.21 -2.37 30.33
CA GLU A 371 9.49 -3.09 30.33
C GLU A 371 9.63 -3.97 29.09
N MET A 372 8.58 -4.71 28.69
CA MET A 372 8.62 -5.47 27.44
C MET A 372 8.89 -4.57 26.24
N ALA A 373 8.20 -3.44 26.13
CA ALA A 373 8.41 -2.48 25.04
C ALA A 373 9.84 -1.90 25.08
N ALA A 374 10.37 -1.57 26.25
CA ALA A 374 11.75 -1.08 26.38
C ALA A 374 12.82 -2.14 26.04
N HIS A 375 12.46 -3.42 26.01
CA HIS A 375 13.38 -4.55 25.79
C HIS A 375 13.14 -5.29 24.46
N SER A 376 12.11 -4.91 23.71
CA SER A 376 11.71 -5.64 22.50
C SER A 376 12.57 -5.29 21.27
N LEU A 377 12.84 -6.29 20.45
CA LEU A 377 13.18 -6.15 19.03
C LEU A 377 12.00 -6.68 18.22
N ASP A 378 11.47 -5.85 17.34
CA ASP A 378 10.15 -6.06 16.75
C ASP A 378 10.29 -6.42 15.27
N PHE A 379 9.70 -7.54 14.86
CA PHE A 379 9.82 -8.10 13.52
C PHE A 379 8.46 -8.31 12.86
N TRP A 380 8.46 -8.12 11.55
CA TRP A 380 7.39 -8.47 10.64
C TRP A 380 7.82 -9.68 9.83
N LEU A 381 7.10 -10.79 10.01
CA LEU A 381 7.22 -11.99 9.21
C LEU A 381 6.19 -11.91 8.10
N GLN A 382 6.64 -12.11 6.85
CA GLN A 382 5.78 -12.01 5.68
C GLN A 382 5.96 -13.24 4.80
N SER A 383 4.86 -13.93 4.52
CA SER A 383 4.78 -14.99 3.53
C SER A 383 3.66 -14.73 2.52
N GLU A 384 3.66 -15.50 1.44
CA GLU A 384 2.72 -15.36 0.34
C GLU A 384 1.39 -16.08 0.63
N ASP A 385 0.30 -15.52 0.11
CA ASP A 385 -1.00 -16.19 -0.02
C ASP A 385 -1.23 -16.57 -1.48
N LEU A 386 -1.94 -17.68 -1.71
CA LEU A 386 -2.14 -18.20 -3.05
C LEU A 386 -3.43 -17.68 -3.68
N PRO A 387 -3.45 -17.47 -5.02
CA PRO A 387 -4.67 -17.06 -5.70
C PRO A 387 -5.71 -18.19 -5.64
N ASP A 388 -6.74 -18.01 -4.80
CA ASP A 388 -7.93 -18.87 -4.78
C ASP A 388 -9.06 -18.23 -5.61
N PRO A 389 -9.57 -18.90 -6.67
CA PRO A 389 -10.70 -18.40 -7.44
C PRO A 389 -12.00 -18.30 -6.64
N ASN A 390 -12.08 -18.87 -5.43
CA ASN A 390 -13.20 -18.75 -4.50
C ASN A 390 -13.00 -17.67 -3.44
N ASN A 391 -11.80 -17.12 -3.29
CA ASN A 391 -11.60 -15.90 -2.51
C ASN A 391 -12.02 -14.70 -3.38
N ARG A 392 -13.18 -14.12 -3.06
CA ARG A 392 -13.85 -13.15 -3.94
C ARG A 392 -14.36 -11.92 -3.24
N ILE A 393 -14.15 -10.79 -3.91
CA ILE A 393 -14.88 -9.54 -3.69
C ILE A 393 -16.17 -9.61 -4.51
N THR A 394 -17.29 -9.38 -3.84
CA THR A 394 -18.61 -9.26 -4.47
C THR A 394 -19.24 -7.92 -4.08
N VAL A 395 -20.27 -7.52 -4.81
CA VAL A 395 -21.04 -6.32 -4.51
C VAL A 395 -22.50 -6.70 -4.33
N THR A 396 -23.12 -6.21 -3.26
CA THR A 396 -24.56 -6.25 -3.12
C THR A 396 -25.12 -5.07 -3.90
N LEU A 397 -25.72 -5.35 -5.06
CA LEU A 397 -26.48 -4.33 -5.76
C LEU A 397 -27.70 -3.99 -4.89
N PRO A 398 -28.01 -2.70 -4.65
CA PRO A 398 -29.23 -2.35 -3.93
C PRO A 398 -30.43 -2.96 -4.66
N THR A 399 -31.06 -3.96 -4.05
CA THR A 399 -32.41 -4.35 -4.46
C THR A 399 -33.30 -3.20 -4.07
N ASP A 400 -33.98 -2.63 -5.05
CA ASP A 400 -34.93 -1.51 -4.96
C ASP A 400 -35.56 -1.32 -3.55
N LYS A 401 -35.44 -0.10 -3.00
CA LYS A 401 -36.12 0.43 -1.80
C LYS A 401 -35.54 0.06 -0.42
N SER A 402 -34.42 0.68 -0.04
CA SER A 402 -34.28 1.44 1.22
C SER A 402 -32.86 1.99 1.30
N GLY A 403 -32.74 3.31 1.45
CA GLY A 403 -31.46 4.03 1.48
C GLY A 403 -30.66 3.80 2.76
N GLY A 404 -30.21 2.57 3.00
CA GLY A 404 -29.23 2.20 4.02
C GLY A 404 -28.24 1.22 3.39
N PHE A 405 -26.95 1.54 3.46
CA PHE A 405 -25.85 0.77 2.88
C PHE A 405 -25.43 -0.40 3.77
#